data_AF-A0ABD1QEX5-F1
#
_entry.id   AF-A0ABD1QEX5-F1
#
_cell.length_a   1.000
_cell.length_b   1.000
_cell.length_c   1.000
_cell.angle_alpha   90.00
_cell.angle_beta   90.00
_cell.angle_gamma   90.00
#
_symmetry.space_group_name_H-M   'P 1'
#
loop_
_entity.id
_entity.type
_entity.pdbx_description
1 polymer ?
#
loop_
_entity_poly.entity_id
_entity_poly.type
_entity_poly.pdbx_seq_one_letter_code
_entity_poly.pdbx_strand_id
1 'polypeptide(L)'
;MCILIFSCLLSLLDTTQLGGLIGSLSTSGKSFFSVDWHDKILISIQVPRNRYWGLHPPPAPLENVIDDGLTAIQRAVFLKKAGVETAVDDDFHLNPPSRADLLESAIQNMIRYLQACRDNDLTPSLREGVDTLLMYLYRALNRVDDMERLASCENSCVVEELETLLNDSGHLRTLAFLYAGKGMSAKALGIWCILARNYSQSSYYKEQSEETESTTENEDSTTDLQVASRKVIFGRETAAIEASRILEESSDQELVLQHLGWIADINQTLAVQVLISEKRINQLSPDEVIAAIDLKKVEILQRYLQWLIEEQYSDDTRFHTTYALLLAKSALETYEMELTTQNSVAGALKNEMYVSEFGASSIFETPVRERFQIFLESSDLYDAEDVLDLIEESELWLEKLGHETLVLQILALKLEDCEAAE
;
A
#
# COMPACT_ATOMS: atom_id res chain seq x y z
N MET A 1 -26.57 19.22 18.01
CA MET A 1 -27.17 18.88 16.70
C MET A 1 -26.50 17.67 16.06
N CYS A 2 -25.16 17.58 15.97
CA CYS A 2 -24.53 16.46 15.26
C CYS A 2 -24.61 15.09 15.99
N ILE A 3 -24.81 15.06 17.32
CA ILE A 3 -25.08 13.81 18.06
C ILE A 3 -26.54 13.30 17.85
N LEU A 4 -27.50 14.19 17.51
CA LEU A 4 -28.89 13.83 17.22
C LEU A 4 -29.02 12.98 15.93
N ILE A 5 -28.07 13.14 15.01
CA ILE A 5 -28.04 12.44 13.72
C ILE A 5 -27.46 11.02 13.90
N PHE A 6 -26.51 10.86 14.83
CA PHE A 6 -25.72 9.64 15.04
C PHE A 6 -26.57 8.43 15.51
N SER A 7 -27.54 8.63 16.41
CA SER A 7 -28.41 7.56 16.90
C SER A 7 -29.62 7.26 16.02
N CYS A 8 -30.05 8.23 15.18
CA CYS A 8 -31.09 7.97 14.18
C CYS A 8 -30.57 6.95 13.16
N LEU A 9 -29.31 7.09 12.73
CA LEU A 9 -28.64 6.24 11.73
C LEU A 9 -28.20 4.86 12.22
N LEU A 10 -27.77 4.73 13.48
CA LEU A 10 -27.43 3.41 14.05
C LEU A 10 -28.65 2.51 14.25
N SER A 11 -29.84 3.08 14.43
CA SER A 11 -31.12 2.34 14.44
C SER A 11 -31.68 2.05 13.03
N LEU A 12 -31.05 2.64 12.01
CA LEU A 12 -31.46 2.66 10.59
C LEU A 12 -30.71 1.58 9.78
N LEU A 13 -29.58 1.09 10.30
CA LEU A 13 -28.77 0.02 9.71
C LEU A 13 -29.13 -1.37 10.27
N ASP A 14 -30.00 -1.43 11.27
CA ASP A 14 -30.52 -2.67 11.87
C ASP A 14 -31.96 -2.90 11.42
N THR A 15 -32.12 -3.66 10.34
CA THR A 15 -33.20 -4.62 10.03
C THR A 15 -33.24 -4.91 8.53
N THR A 16 -32.73 -6.09 8.17
CA THR A 16 -33.23 -6.98 7.10
C THR A 16 -34.15 -6.33 6.05
N GLN A 17 -33.60 -5.80 4.94
CA GLN A 17 -34.20 -5.77 3.58
C GLN A 17 -33.29 -5.10 2.52
N LEU A 18 -31.97 -5.31 2.59
CA LEU A 18 -31.05 -5.03 1.47
C LEU A 18 -30.71 -6.29 0.64
N GLY A 19 -31.20 -7.48 1.04
CA GLY A 19 -30.98 -8.75 0.35
C GLY A 19 -32.03 -9.13 -0.72
N GLY A 20 -32.91 -8.21 -1.12
CA GLY A 20 -34.05 -8.53 -2.00
C GLY A 20 -34.11 -7.82 -3.36
N LEU A 21 -33.18 -6.91 -3.67
CA LEU A 21 -33.35 -5.99 -4.81
C LEU A 21 -32.19 -5.94 -5.82
N ILE A 22 -31.26 -6.90 -5.76
CA ILE A 22 -30.33 -7.18 -6.86
C ILE A 22 -30.34 -8.70 -7.11
N GLY A 23 -31.38 -9.15 -7.81
CA GLY A 23 -31.63 -10.58 -8.03
C GLY A 23 -32.54 -10.85 -9.22
N SER A 24 -32.26 -10.22 -10.36
CA SER A 24 -32.71 -10.75 -11.66
C SER A 24 -31.79 -10.30 -12.79
N LEU A 25 -30.63 -10.96 -12.89
CA LEU A 25 -30.02 -11.41 -14.14
C LEU A 25 -29.04 -12.54 -13.77
N SER A 26 -29.47 -13.76 -14.10
CA SER A 26 -28.83 -15.08 -13.93
C SER A 26 -27.38 -15.11 -14.46
N THR A 27 -26.43 -15.96 -14.05
CA THR A 27 -26.47 -17.37 -13.62
C THR A 27 -25.15 -17.76 -12.93
N SER A 28 -25.20 -18.74 -12.02
CA SER A 28 -24.11 -19.63 -11.55
C SER A 28 -23.03 -18.98 -10.66
N GLY A 29 -22.76 -19.39 -9.42
CA GLY A 29 -23.21 -20.51 -8.62
C GLY A 29 -22.33 -20.59 -7.37
N LYS A 30 -22.93 -21.06 -6.26
CA LYS A 30 -22.39 -21.33 -4.91
C LYS A 30 -22.62 -20.23 -3.87
N SER A 31 -23.70 -20.48 -3.14
CA SER A 31 -24.15 -19.89 -1.88
C SER A 31 -23.12 -20.02 -0.75
N PHE A 32 -22.77 -18.90 -0.13
CA PHE A 32 -22.31 -18.80 1.25
C PHE A 32 -22.58 -17.36 1.69
N PHE A 33 -23.59 -17.13 2.54
CA PHE A 33 -23.70 -16.00 3.50
C PHE A 33 -25.14 -16.03 4.06
N SER A 34 -25.32 -16.80 5.14
CA SER A 34 -26.31 -16.50 6.16
C SER A 34 -25.50 -16.14 7.39
N VAL A 35 -25.38 -14.84 7.65
CA VAL A 35 -24.83 -14.32 8.91
C VAL A 35 -25.99 -13.60 9.57
N ASP A 36 -26.44 -14.20 10.66
CA ASP A 36 -27.57 -13.77 11.47
C ASP A 36 -27.15 -12.51 12.27
N TRP A 37 -27.67 -11.35 11.87
CA TRP A 37 -27.33 -10.04 12.48
C TRP A 37 -28.07 -9.76 13.79
N HIS A 38 -28.97 -10.65 14.23
CA HIS A 38 -29.77 -10.44 15.44
C HIS A 38 -28.99 -10.71 16.75
N ASP A 39 -27.92 -11.52 16.73
CA ASP A 39 -27.26 -12.00 17.97
C ASP A 39 -26.05 -11.17 18.44
N LYS A 40 -25.54 -10.22 17.63
CA LYS A 40 -24.35 -9.42 18.01
C LYS A 40 -24.63 -8.02 18.53
N ILE A 41 -25.87 -7.53 18.43
CA ILE A 41 -26.27 -6.24 19.01
C ILE A 41 -26.52 -6.34 20.53
N LEU A 42 -26.49 -7.55 21.11
CA LEU A 42 -26.77 -7.77 22.53
C LEU A 42 -25.55 -7.80 23.48
N ILE A 43 -24.30 -7.63 23.01
CA ILE A 43 -23.10 -7.73 23.89
C ILE A 43 -22.38 -6.37 24.07
N SER A 44 -23.09 -5.25 24.08
CA SER A 44 -22.54 -4.00 24.66
C SER A 44 -23.58 -3.17 25.41
N ILE A 45 -24.41 -3.82 26.23
CA ILE A 45 -25.22 -3.15 27.27
C ILE A 45 -24.40 -3.08 28.58
N GLN A 46 -23.12 -2.73 28.50
CA GLN A 46 -22.29 -2.63 29.72
C GLN A 46 -21.23 -1.53 29.68
N VAL A 47 -21.60 -0.36 29.16
CA VAL A 47 -20.97 0.91 29.57
C VAL A 47 -22.06 1.94 29.89
N PRO A 48 -22.13 2.46 31.13
CA PRO A 48 -23.15 3.43 31.53
C PRO A 48 -22.78 4.83 30.99
N ARG A 49 -23.11 5.14 29.74
CA ARG A 49 -23.03 6.51 29.19
C ARG A 49 -24.41 7.17 29.22
N ASN A 50 -24.74 7.66 30.41
CA ASN A 50 -26.02 8.30 30.70
C ASN A 50 -26.03 9.77 30.20
N ARG A 51 -27.22 10.25 29.78
CA ARG A 51 -27.69 11.66 29.70
C ARG A 51 -27.65 12.40 28.34
N TYR A 52 -28.66 12.12 27.49
CA TYR A 52 -29.53 13.10 26.81
C TYR A 52 -30.61 12.35 26.00
N TRP A 53 -30.27 11.17 25.49
CA TRP A 53 -30.99 10.46 24.42
C TRP A 53 -32.19 9.61 24.86
N GLY A 54 -32.28 9.24 26.15
CA GLY A 54 -33.46 8.55 26.69
C GLY A 54 -34.69 9.46 26.86
N LEU A 55 -34.57 10.77 26.60
CA LEU A 55 -35.63 11.76 26.87
C LEU A 55 -36.29 12.31 25.60
N HIS A 56 -35.63 12.28 24.44
CA HIS A 56 -36.16 12.82 23.18
C HIS A 56 -35.68 11.99 21.96
N PRO A 57 -36.45 11.01 21.48
CA PRO A 57 -36.18 10.37 20.19
C PRO A 57 -36.29 11.38 19.02
N PRO A 58 -35.64 11.12 17.87
CA PRO A 58 -35.84 11.92 16.67
C PRO A 58 -37.33 11.97 16.28
N PRO A 59 -37.82 13.13 15.79
CA PRO A 59 -39.25 13.33 15.59
C PRO A 59 -39.86 12.41 14.52
N ALA A 60 -39.07 11.92 13.55
CA ALA A 60 -39.47 10.92 12.58
C ALA A 60 -38.26 10.12 12.03
N PRO A 61 -38.41 8.81 11.75
CA PRO A 61 -37.45 8.01 10.96
C PRO A 61 -37.21 8.59 9.56
N LEU A 62 -36.00 8.41 9.01
CA LEU A 62 -35.63 8.94 7.69
C LEU A 62 -36.50 8.35 6.58
N GLU A 63 -36.85 7.07 6.67
CA GLU A 63 -37.74 6.37 5.75
C GLU A 63 -39.08 7.06 5.66
N ASN A 64 -39.65 7.43 6.81
CA ASN A 64 -40.94 8.12 6.86
C ASN A 64 -40.83 9.52 6.24
N VAL A 65 -39.72 10.23 6.47
CA VAL A 65 -39.49 11.53 5.83
C VAL A 65 -39.36 11.40 4.31
N ILE A 66 -38.71 10.34 3.82
CA ILE A 66 -38.57 10.06 2.38
C ILE A 66 -39.92 9.65 1.78
N ASP A 67 -40.67 8.77 2.44
CA ASP A 67 -41.96 8.29 1.96
C ASP A 67 -43.00 9.43 1.97
N ASP A 68 -43.00 10.26 3.01
CA ASP A 68 -43.82 11.48 3.08
C ASP A 68 -43.41 12.48 1.98
N GLY A 69 -42.11 12.66 1.75
CA GLY A 69 -41.58 13.48 0.65
C GLY A 69 -42.02 12.97 -0.72
N LEU A 70 -41.94 11.66 -0.95
CA LEU A 70 -42.36 11.02 -2.20
C LEU A 70 -43.86 11.17 -2.43
N THR A 71 -44.68 10.95 -1.40
CA THR A 71 -46.13 11.15 -1.51
C THR A 71 -46.49 12.62 -1.74
N ALA A 72 -45.75 13.56 -1.15
CA ALA A 72 -45.92 14.99 -1.41
C ALA A 72 -45.60 15.36 -2.87
N ILE A 73 -44.49 14.84 -3.41
CA ILE A 73 -44.10 15.05 -4.82
C ILE A 73 -45.16 14.44 -5.75
N GLN A 74 -45.61 13.21 -5.51
CA GLN A 74 -46.66 12.56 -6.30
C GLN A 74 -47.97 13.35 -6.30
N ARG A 75 -48.39 13.87 -5.13
CA ARG A 75 -49.57 14.73 -5.00
C ARG A 75 -49.42 16.03 -5.77
N ALA A 76 -48.25 16.67 -5.70
CA ALA A 76 -47.97 17.89 -6.44
C ALA A 76 -47.96 17.67 -7.96
N VAL A 77 -47.35 16.58 -8.43
CA VAL A 77 -47.38 16.16 -9.84
C VAL A 77 -48.80 15.96 -10.34
N PHE A 78 -49.66 15.32 -9.54
CA PHE A 78 -51.08 15.16 -9.85
C PHE A 78 -51.84 16.48 -9.91
N LEU A 79 -51.63 17.37 -8.92
CA LEU A 79 -52.31 18.67 -8.86
C LEU A 79 -51.93 19.59 -10.03
N LYS A 80 -50.66 19.61 -10.45
CA LYS A 80 -50.23 20.40 -11.60
C LYS A 80 -50.80 19.87 -12.92
N LYS A 81 -50.92 18.54 -13.08
CA LYS A 81 -51.63 17.93 -14.22
C LYS A 81 -53.12 18.34 -14.25
N ALA A 82 -53.70 18.64 -13.09
CA ALA A 82 -55.06 19.17 -12.97
C ALA A 82 -55.16 20.71 -13.15
N GLY A 83 -54.06 21.39 -13.51
CA GLY A 83 -54.03 22.83 -13.75
C GLY A 83 -53.86 23.70 -12.50
N VAL A 84 -53.48 23.11 -11.36
CA VAL A 84 -53.19 23.85 -10.12
C VAL A 84 -51.70 24.20 -10.07
N GLU A 85 -51.37 25.48 -9.89
CA GLU A 85 -49.98 25.88 -9.67
C GLU A 85 -49.44 25.29 -8.36
N THR A 86 -48.35 24.54 -8.46
CA THR A 86 -47.63 23.95 -7.32
C THR A 86 -46.20 24.47 -7.31
N ALA A 87 -45.64 24.74 -6.12
CA ALA A 87 -44.25 25.17 -5.94
C ALA A 87 -43.19 24.09 -6.22
N VAL A 88 -43.58 22.97 -6.85
CA VAL A 88 -42.70 21.85 -7.18
C VAL A 88 -42.03 22.11 -8.53
N ASP A 89 -40.73 21.86 -8.55
CA ASP A 89 -39.85 22.02 -9.72
C ASP A 89 -40.45 21.36 -10.97
N ASP A 90 -40.39 22.07 -12.10
CA ASP A 90 -40.87 21.60 -13.40
C ASP A 90 -40.19 20.28 -13.80
N ASP A 91 -38.93 20.09 -13.38
CA ASP A 91 -38.15 18.89 -13.66
C ASP A 91 -38.77 17.61 -13.07
N PHE A 92 -39.40 17.69 -11.89
CA PHE A 92 -40.07 16.54 -11.26
C PHE A 92 -41.37 16.11 -11.98
N HIS A 93 -41.93 16.97 -12.84
CA HIS A 93 -43.06 16.59 -13.68
C HIS A 93 -42.64 15.76 -14.88
N LEU A 94 -41.44 16.01 -15.40
CA LEU A 94 -40.87 15.30 -16.54
C LEU A 94 -40.25 13.98 -16.09
N ASN A 95 -39.54 13.98 -14.96
CA ASN A 95 -38.90 12.82 -14.37
C ASN A 95 -39.14 12.78 -12.85
N PRO A 96 -40.19 12.10 -12.36
CA PRO A 96 -40.44 11.99 -10.92
C PRO A 96 -39.34 11.16 -10.26
N PRO A 97 -38.80 11.61 -9.11
CA PRO A 97 -37.72 10.92 -8.44
C PRO A 97 -38.25 9.62 -7.82
N SER A 98 -37.44 8.58 -7.89
CA SER A 98 -37.70 7.34 -7.18
C SER A 98 -37.37 7.50 -5.69
N ARG A 99 -37.84 6.54 -4.88
CA ARG A 99 -37.45 6.46 -3.46
C ARG A 99 -35.93 6.36 -3.28
N ALA A 100 -35.24 5.68 -4.20
CA ALA A 100 -33.79 5.55 -4.17
C ALA A 100 -33.10 6.89 -4.43
N ASP A 101 -33.60 7.68 -5.41
CA ASP A 101 -33.03 9.00 -5.73
C ASP A 101 -33.18 9.98 -4.55
N LEU A 102 -34.32 9.92 -3.87
CA LEU A 102 -34.57 10.72 -2.65
C LEU A 102 -33.68 10.29 -1.49
N LEU A 103 -33.49 8.97 -1.30
CA LEU A 103 -32.60 8.43 -0.27
C LEU A 103 -31.15 8.84 -0.53
N GLU A 104 -30.67 8.68 -1.76
CA GLU A 104 -29.34 9.11 -2.17
C GLU A 104 -29.16 10.61 -1.94
N SER A 105 -30.13 11.43 -2.38
CA SER A 105 -30.10 12.89 -2.18
C SER A 105 -30.08 13.28 -0.70
N ALA A 106 -30.82 12.56 0.15
CA ALA A 106 -30.80 12.76 1.60
C ALA A 106 -29.41 12.46 2.19
N ILE A 107 -28.82 11.32 1.83
CA ILE A 107 -27.47 10.94 2.26
C ILE A 107 -26.43 11.97 1.78
N GLN A 108 -26.51 12.41 0.53
CA GLN A 108 -25.61 13.44 -0.02
C GLN A 108 -25.71 14.76 0.74
N ASN A 109 -26.93 15.21 1.07
CA ASN A 109 -27.13 16.42 1.87
C ASN A 109 -26.59 16.28 3.29
N MET A 110 -26.74 15.10 3.90
CA MET A 110 -26.16 14.82 5.21
C MET A 110 -24.64 14.82 5.17
N ILE A 111 -24.02 14.23 4.14
CA ILE A 111 -22.57 14.29 3.93
C ILE A 111 -22.11 15.75 3.87
N ARG A 112 -22.75 16.60 3.04
CA ARG A 112 -22.41 18.03 2.93
C ARG A 112 -22.49 18.75 4.27
N TYR A 113 -23.55 18.50 5.04
CA TYR A 113 -23.73 19.08 6.36
C TYR A 113 -22.65 18.63 7.35
N LEU A 114 -22.33 17.34 7.40
CA LEU A 114 -21.33 16.78 8.31
C LEU A 114 -19.91 17.23 7.95
N GLN A 115 -19.59 17.33 6.66
CA GLN A 115 -18.35 17.92 6.18
C GLN A 115 -18.21 19.37 6.66
N ALA A 116 -19.25 20.19 6.49
CA ALA A 116 -19.26 21.58 7.00
C ALA A 116 -19.18 21.65 8.53
N CYS A 117 -19.74 20.66 9.25
CA CYS A 117 -19.62 20.59 10.70
C CYS A 117 -18.19 20.29 11.15
N ARG A 118 -17.47 19.45 10.41
CA ARG A 118 -16.11 19.02 10.72
C ARG A 118 -15.10 20.16 10.75
N ASP A 119 -15.34 21.21 9.95
CA ASP A 119 -14.51 22.41 9.90
C ASP A 119 -14.69 23.34 11.12
N ASN A 120 -15.66 23.06 12.00
CA ASN A 120 -15.87 23.81 13.23
C ASN A 120 -15.13 23.20 14.43
N ASP A 121 -14.97 23.98 15.49
CA ASP A 121 -14.42 23.51 16.77
C ASP A 121 -15.42 22.59 17.49
N LEU A 122 -15.38 21.32 17.13
CA LEU A 122 -16.17 20.26 17.76
C LEU A 122 -15.46 19.70 18.99
N THR A 123 -16.23 19.33 20.01
CA THR A 123 -15.71 18.51 21.13
C THR A 123 -15.21 17.16 20.60
N PRO A 124 -14.22 16.51 21.24
CA PRO A 124 -13.63 15.26 20.74
C PRO A 124 -14.66 14.14 20.49
N SER A 125 -15.61 13.94 21.40
CA SER A 125 -16.68 12.95 21.24
C SER A 125 -17.62 13.27 20.09
N LEU A 126 -17.78 14.55 19.74
CA LEU A 126 -18.57 14.97 18.60
C LEU A 126 -17.83 14.76 17.29
N ARG A 127 -16.53 15.01 17.27
CA ARG A 127 -15.66 14.73 16.11
C ARG A 127 -15.63 13.23 15.81
N GLU A 128 -15.55 12.40 16.84
CA GLU A 128 -15.64 10.93 16.75
C GLU A 128 -16.94 10.48 16.08
N GLY A 129 -18.08 11.01 16.53
CA GLY A 129 -19.37 10.73 15.89
C GLY A 129 -19.46 11.27 14.46
N VAL A 130 -18.96 12.48 14.19
CA VAL A 130 -19.02 13.04 12.82
C VAL A 130 -18.19 12.21 11.85
N ASP A 131 -16.93 11.90 12.19
CA ASP A 131 -16.02 11.17 11.29
C ASP A 131 -16.48 9.72 11.09
N THR A 132 -16.92 9.04 12.16
CA THR A 132 -17.40 7.65 12.06
C THR A 132 -18.66 7.58 11.19
N LEU A 133 -19.59 8.53 11.35
CA LEU A 133 -20.80 8.56 10.52
C LEU A 133 -20.49 8.89 9.07
N LEU A 134 -19.58 9.84 8.81
CA LEU A 134 -19.14 10.14 7.45
C LEU A 134 -18.62 8.88 6.75
N MET A 135 -17.88 8.01 7.45
CA MET A 135 -17.43 6.74 6.89
C MET A 135 -18.60 5.83 6.49
N TYR A 136 -19.61 5.67 7.35
CA TYR A 136 -20.82 4.90 7.03
C TYR A 136 -21.56 5.47 5.82
N LEU A 137 -21.71 6.79 5.73
CA LEU A 137 -22.42 7.46 4.63
C LEU A 137 -21.64 7.38 3.32
N TYR A 138 -20.31 7.55 3.35
CA TYR A 138 -19.48 7.34 2.16
C TYR A 138 -19.56 5.90 1.67
N ARG A 139 -19.53 4.92 2.58
CA ARG A 139 -19.74 3.51 2.22
C ARG A 139 -21.11 3.28 1.59
N ALA A 140 -22.17 3.87 2.16
CA ALA A 140 -23.54 3.73 1.64
C ALA A 140 -23.67 4.23 0.19
N LEU A 141 -22.92 5.25 -0.19
CA LEU A 141 -22.85 5.76 -1.57
C LEU A 141 -21.68 5.19 -2.39
N ASN A 142 -20.95 4.21 -1.87
CA ASN A 142 -19.75 3.64 -2.48
C ASN A 142 -18.69 4.69 -2.91
N ARG A 143 -18.53 5.75 -2.11
CA ARG A 143 -17.55 6.83 -2.33
C ARG A 143 -16.19 6.46 -1.77
N VAL A 144 -15.54 5.46 -2.38
CA VAL A 144 -14.27 4.88 -1.91
C VAL A 144 -13.16 5.92 -1.76
N ASP A 145 -13.03 6.84 -2.71
CA ASP A 145 -11.99 7.87 -2.66
C ASP A 145 -12.14 8.81 -1.45
N ASP A 146 -13.38 9.14 -1.07
CA ASP A 146 -13.64 9.99 0.10
C ASP A 146 -13.46 9.22 1.41
N MET A 147 -13.69 7.90 1.40
CA MET A 147 -13.36 7.03 2.53
C MET A 147 -11.84 6.96 2.76
N GLU A 148 -11.06 6.69 1.71
CA GLU A 148 -9.60 6.65 1.79
C GLU A 148 -9.03 8.02 2.20
N ARG A 149 -9.57 9.12 1.67
CA ARG A 149 -9.18 10.48 2.05
C ARG A 149 -9.48 10.76 3.53
N LEU A 150 -10.66 10.39 4.02
CA LEU A 150 -11.01 10.57 5.43
C LEU A 150 -10.11 9.73 6.34
N ALA A 151 -9.81 8.49 5.96
CA ALA A 151 -8.98 7.58 6.75
C ALA A 151 -7.50 7.98 6.79
N SER A 152 -6.97 8.55 5.70
CA SER A 152 -5.57 8.99 5.60
C SER A 152 -5.30 10.36 6.26
N CYS A 153 -6.32 11.20 6.41
CA CYS A 153 -6.22 12.46 7.16
C CYS A 153 -6.39 12.27 8.67
N GLU A 154 -6.05 13.30 9.46
CA GLU A 154 -6.34 13.33 10.90
C GLU A 154 -7.84 13.13 11.13
N ASN A 155 -8.22 12.03 11.77
CA ASN A 155 -9.62 11.65 11.99
C ASN A 155 -9.83 11.05 13.38
N SER A 156 -11.06 11.21 13.87
CA SER A 156 -11.52 10.68 15.15
C SER A 156 -12.39 9.43 15.00
N CYS A 157 -12.32 8.71 13.86
CA CYS A 157 -13.12 7.50 13.63
C CYS A 157 -12.93 6.45 14.73
N VAL A 158 -14.01 5.74 15.07
CA VAL A 158 -14.00 4.55 15.95
C VAL A 158 -13.70 3.32 15.11
N VAL A 159 -12.50 2.75 15.25
CA VAL A 159 -12.04 1.67 14.37
C VAL A 159 -12.76 0.36 14.68
N GLU A 160 -13.09 0.11 15.94
CA GLU A 160 -13.77 -1.10 16.40
C GLU A 160 -15.15 -1.27 15.75
N GLU A 161 -15.86 -0.16 15.51
CA GLU A 161 -17.16 -0.17 14.82
C GLU A 161 -17.01 -0.36 13.31
N LEU A 162 -15.95 0.21 12.72
CA LEU A 162 -15.72 0.20 11.28
C LEU A 162 -14.98 -1.05 10.78
N GLU A 163 -14.31 -1.78 11.66
CA GLU A 163 -13.49 -2.96 11.34
C GLU A 163 -14.29 -4.02 10.60
N THR A 164 -15.40 -4.49 11.19
CA THR A 164 -16.26 -5.51 10.55
C THR A 164 -16.92 -4.95 9.29
N LEU A 165 -17.37 -3.69 9.33
CA LEU A 165 -18.05 -3.03 8.22
C LEU A 165 -17.18 -2.98 6.96
N LEU A 166 -15.93 -2.54 7.10
CA LEU A 166 -14.99 -2.34 6.00
C LEU A 166 -14.39 -3.67 5.53
N ASN A 167 -14.18 -4.60 6.45
CA ASN A 167 -13.69 -5.93 6.11
C ASN A 167 -14.73 -6.72 5.28
N ASP A 168 -16.00 -6.72 5.72
CA ASP A 168 -17.08 -7.44 5.03
C ASP A 168 -17.43 -6.82 3.68
N SER A 169 -17.24 -5.51 3.52
CA SER A 169 -17.44 -4.79 2.25
C SER A 169 -16.22 -4.81 1.33
N GLY A 170 -15.08 -5.35 1.77
CA GLY A 170 -13.85 -5.42 0.96
C GLY A 170 -13.08 -4.11 0.83
N HIS A 171 -13.40 -3.08 1.61
CA HIS A 171 -12.71 -1.78 1.61
C HIS A 171 -11.45 -1.80 2.50
N LEU A 172 -10.58 -2.77 2.24
CA LEU A 172 -9.39 -3.06 3.04
C LEU A 172 -8.37 -1.92 3.06
N ARG A 173 -8.22 -1.18 1.96
CA ARG A 173 -7.31 0.00 1.90
C ARG A 173 -7.70 1.07 2.91
N THR A 174 -8.98 1.42 2.96
CA THR A 174 -9.52 2.36 3.96
C THR A 174 -9.25 1.86 5.38
N LEU A 175 -9.48 0.57 5.63
CA LEU A 175 -9.23 -0.03 6.95
C LEU A 175 -7.74 0.01 7.34
N ALA A 176 -6.84 -0.23 6.39
CA ALA A 176 -5.39 -0.13 6.61
C ALA A 176 -4.96 1.29 6.97
N PHE A 177 -5.51 2.31 6.28
CA PHE A 177 -5.28 3.72 6.63
C PHE A 177 -5.78 4.06 8.04
N LEU A 178 -6.98 3.58 8.43
CA LEU A 178 -7.51 3.79 9.77
C LEU A 178 -6.62 3.18 10.85
N TYR A 179 -6.15 1.94 10.66
CA TYR A 179 -5.24 1.32 11.62
C TYR A 179 -3.92 2.07 11.75
N ALA A 180 -3.35 2.50 10.63
CA ALA A 180 -2.13 3.30 10.63
C ALA A 180 -2.32 4.62 11.40
N GLY A 181 -3.43 5.33 11.13
CA GLY A 181 -3.75 6.60 11.80
C GLY A 181 -4.00 6.48 13.31
N LYS A 182 -4.39 5.29 13.81
CA LYS A 182 -4.52 5.01 15.26
C LYS A 182 -3.26 4.42 15.90
N GLY A 183 -2.16 4.28 15.16
CA GLY A 183 -0.93 3.67 15.64
C GLY A 183 -0.99 2.14 15.77
N MET A 184 -1.97 1.48 15.17
CA MET A 184 -2.10 0.02 15.14
C MET A 184 -1.29 -0.57 13.98
N SER A 185 0.02 -0.30 13.96
CA SER A 185 0.91 -0.59 12.82
C SER A 185 0.89 -2.05 12.38
N ALA A 186 0.90 -3.01 13.31
CA ALA A 186 0.89 -4.43 12.98
C ALA A 186 -0.36 -4.87 12.20
N LYS A 187 -1.55 -4.37 12.60
CA LYS A 187 -2.80 -4.65 11.87
C LYS A 187 -2.80 -4.00 10.49
N ALA A 188 -2.34 -2.75 10.39
CA ALA A 188 -2.25 -2.04 9.11
C ALA A 188 -1.33 -2.76 8.12
N LEU A 189 -0.14 -3.16 8.56
CA LEU A 189 0.85 -3.87 7.74
C LEU A 189 0.36 -5.25 7.30
N GLY A 190 -0.36 -5.96 8.18
CA GLY A 190 -1.02 -7.21 7.83
C GLY A 190 -1.98 -7.04 6.64
N ILE A 191 -2.79 -5.97 6.64
CA ILE A 191 -3.71 -5.69 5.54
C ILE A 191 -2.96 -5.26 4.26
N TRP A 192 -1.95 -4.42 4.36
CA TRP A 192 -1.13 -4.03 3.19
C TRP A 192 -0.44 -5.23 2.54
N CYS A 193 0.04 -6.19 3.34
CA CYS A 193 0.60 -7.44 2.85
C CYS A 193 -0.45 -8.29 2.11
N ILE A 194 -1.67 -8.40 2.66
CA ILE A 194 -2.80 -9.08 2.00
C ILE A 194 -3.12 -8.40 0.67
N LEU A 195 -3.21 -7.08 0.64
CA LEU A 195 -3.48 -6.30 -0.58
C LEU A 195 -2.41 -6.55 -1.66
N ALA A 196 -1.12 -6.49 -1.30
CA ALA A 196 -0.02 -6.77 -2.22
C ALA A 196 -0.10 -8.19 -2.83
N ARG A 197 -0.49 -9.18 -2.03
CA ARG A 197 -0.69 -10.56 -2.50
C ARG A 197 -1.92 -10.70 -3.40
N ASN A 198 -3.03 -10.05 -3.04
CA ASN A 198 -4.26 -10.09 -3.82
C ASN A 198 -4.08 -9.46 -5.22
N TYR A 199 -3.31 -8.38 -5.33
CA TYR A 199 -2.93 -7.83 -6.64
C TYR A 199 -2.15 -8.85 -7.48
N SER A 200 -1.26 -9.61 -6.85
CA SER A 200 -0.47 -10.66 -7.52
C SER A 200 -1.35 -11.81 -8.03
N GLN A 201 -2.32 -12.25 -7.24
CA GLN A 201 -3.23 -13.35 -7.61
C GLN A 201 -4.25 -12.94 -8.68
N SER A 202 -4.67 -11.67 -8.71
CA SER A 202 -5.58 -11.16 -9.75
C SER A 202 -4.98 -11.23 -11.17
N SER A 203 -3.65 -11.30 -11.30
CA SER A 203 -2.97 -11.52 -12.59
C SER A 203 -3.19 -12.95 -13.09
N TYR A 204 -3.02 -13.93 -12.20
CA TYR A 204 -3.04 -15.35 -12.53
C TYR A 204 -4.40 -15.86 -13.00
N TYR A 205 -5.50 -15.37 -12.41
CA TYR A 205 -6.85 -15.78 -12.81
C TYR A 205 -7.30 -15.20 -14.16
N LYS A 206 -6.72 -14.08 -14.60
CA LYS A 206 -6.99 -13.54 -15.94
C LYS A 206 -6.31 -14.35 -17.04
N GLU A 207 -5.12 -14.87 -16.77
CA GLU A 207 -4.37 -15.73 -17.71
C GLU A 207 -5.10 -17.05 -18.00
N GLN A 208 -5.86 -17.61 -17.05
CA GLN A 208 -6.62 -18.85 -17.25
C GLN A 208 -8.00 -18.67 -17.88
N SER A 209 -8.63 -17.50 -17.77
CA SER A 209 -9.96 -17.26 -18.33
C SER A 209 -9.97 -17.08 -19.85
N GLU A 210 -8.82 -16.82 -20.48
CA GLU A 210 -8.71 -16.58 -21.93
C GLU A 210 -8.38 -17.85 -22.73
N GLU A 211 -8.03 -18.97 -22.09
CA GLU A 211 -7.73 -20.23 -22.79
C GLU A 211 -8.98 -21.03 -23.20
N THR A 212 -10.19 -20.59 -22.83
CA THR A 212 -11.42 -21.35 -23.10
C THR A 212 -12.55 -20.52 -23.73
N GLU A 213 -12.28 -19.70 -24.75
CA GLU A 213 -13.30 -19.40 -25.77
C GLU A 213 -12.67 -18.90 -27.07
N SER A 214 -12.87 -19.68 -28.13
CA SER A 214 -12.24 -19.56 -29.43
C SER A 214 -12.79 -18.43 -30.31
N THR A 215 -11.88 -17.86 -31.11
CA THR A 215 -12.07 -17.35 -32.49
C THR A 215 -12.99 -16.14 -32.71
N THR A 216 -12.38 -14.95 -32.78
CA THR A 216 -12.55 -14.03 -33.92
C THR A 216 -11.33 -13.12 -34.03
N GLU A 217 -10.70 -13.14 -35.20
CA GLU A 217 -9.61 -12.24 -35.60
C GLU A 217 -10.09 -10.79 -35.55
N ASN A 218 -9.43 -9.93 -34.78
CA ASN A 218 -9.32 -8.47 -34.98
C ASN A 218 -8.16 -7.91 -34.14
N GLU A 219 -7.31 -7.12 -34.78
CA GLU A 219 -6.14 -6.44 -34.19
C GLU A 219 -6.58 -5.32 -33.23
N ASP A 220 -6.67 -5.58 -31.92
CA ASP A 220 -6.55 -4.55 -30.86
C ASP A 220 -6.29 -5.10 -29.43
N SER A 221 -5.95 -6.38 -29.28
CA SER A 221 -5.88 -7.06 -27.96
C SER A 221 -4.62 -6.79 -27.14
N THR A 222 -3.62 -6.11 -27.69
CA THR A 222 -2.33 -5.87 -27.01
C THR A 222 -2.36 -4.74 -25.99
N THR A 223 -3.36 -3.85 -26.06
CA THR A 223 -3.49 -2.68 -25.16
C THR A 223 -4.09 -3.04 -23.80
N ASP A 224 -5.10 -3.91 -23.77
CA ASP A 224 -5.83 -4.25 -22.53
C ASP A 224 -5.01 -5.09 -21.53
N LEU A 225 -4.19 -6.03 -22.03
CA LEU A 225 -3.27 -6.84 -21.22
C LEU A 225 -2.17 -5.97 -20.57
N GLN A 226 -1.62 -5.00 -21.32
CA GLN A 226 -0.62 -4.06 -20.79
C GLN A 226 -1.21 -3.14 -19.71
N VAL A 227 -2.44 -2.68 -19.89
CA VAL A 227 -3.14 -1.82 -18.92
C VAL A 227 -3.46 -2.59 -17.63
N ALA A 228 -3.90 -3.85 -17.73
CA ALA A 228 -4.16 -4.70 -16.57
C ALA A 228 -2.89 -4.98 -15.76
N SER A 229 -1.79 -5.33 -16.43
CA SER A 229 -0.48 -5.56 -15.81
C SER A 229 0.05 -4.29 -15.13
N ARG A 230 -0.07 -3.12 -15.78
CA ARG A 230 0.33 -1.83 -15.18
C ARG A 230 -0.49 -1.50 -13.93
N LYS A 231 -1.79 -1.82 -13.90
CA LYS A 231 -2.66 -1.63 -12.73
C LYS A 231 -2.30 -2.54 -11.55
N VAL A 232 -1.93 -3.80 -11.83
CA VAL A 232 -1.47 -4.75 -10.80
C VAL A 232 -0.16 -4.28 -10.15
N ILE A 233 0.79 -3.84 -10.98
CA ILE A 233 2.09 -3.33 -10.52
C ILE A 233 1.89 -2.09 -9.65
N PHE A 234 1.08 -1.13 -10.13
CA PHE A 234 0.77 0.09 -9.38
C PHE A 234 0.10 -0.20 -8.03
N GLY A 235 -0.79 -1.20 -7.97
CA GLY A 235 -1.43 -1.61 -6.72
C GLY A 235 -0.46 -2.20 -5.69
N ARG A 236 0.45 -3.08 -6.14
CA ARG A 236 1.50 -3.67 -5.29
C ARG A 236 2.47 -2.62 -4.78
N GLU A 237 2.90 -1.73 -5.66
CA GLU A 237 3.82 -0.64 -5.34
C GLU A 237 3.19 0.33 -4.34
N THR A 238 1.92 0.71 -4.52
CA THR A 238 1.20 1.56 -3.55
C THR A 238 1.16 0.91 -2.16
N ALA A 239 0.89 -0.39 -2.08
CA ALA A 239 0.88 -1.11 -0.81
C ALA A 239 2.26 -1.16 -0.15
N ALA A 240 3.32 -1.34 -0.94
CA ALA A 240 4.70 -1.30 -0.45
C ALA A 240 5.10 0.10 0.04
N ILE A 241 4.72 1.16 -0.67
CA ILE A 241 4.98 2.57 -0.27
C ILE A 241 4.32 2.86 1.08
N GLU A 242 3.04 2.54 1.25
CA GLU A 242 2.33 2.82 2.50
C GLU A 242 2.85 1.97 3.66
N ALA A 243 3.19 0.70 3.41
CA ALA A 243 3.82 -0.13 4.44
C ALA A 243 5.19 0.41 4.85
N SER A 244 5.99 0.87 3.88
CA SER A 244 7.32 1.45 4.13
C SER A 244 7.20 2.70 5.00
N ARG A 245 6.23 3.58 4.71
CA ARG A 245 5.95 4.78 5.52
C ARG A 245 5.67 4.45 6.99
N ILE A 246 4.88 3.40 7.25
CA ILE A 246 4.59 2.95 8.62
C ILE A 246 5.85 2.38 9.31
N LEU A 247 6.65 1.60 8.58
CA LEU A 247 7.86 0.97 9.12
C LEU A 247 9.02 1.94 9.36
N GLU A 248 9.11 3.02 8.58
CA GLU A 248 10.08 4.09 8.79
C GLU A 248 9.92 4.77 10.16
N GLU A 249 8.68 4.92 10.63
CA GLU A 249 8.38 5.53 11.94
C GLU A 249 8.43 4.51 13.08
N SER A 250 8.33 3.21 12.77
CA SER A 250 8.31 2.14 13.77
C SER A 250 9.70 1.84 14.32
N SER A 251 9.83 1.85 15.65
CA SER A 251 11.03 1.34 16.35
C SER A 251 10.90 -0.12 16.80
N ASP A 252 9.82 -0.81 16.41
CA ASP A 252 9.64 -2.25 16.66
C ASP A 252 10.42 -3.06 15.63
N GLN A 253 11.54 -3.63 16.09
CA GLN A 253 12.49 -4.35 15.24
C GLN A 253 11.91 -5.64 14.68
N GLU A 254 11.18 -6.43 15.47
CA GLU A 254 10.58 -7.69 14.99
C GLU A 254 9.57 -7.39 13.87
N LEU A 255 8.76 -6.35 14.05
CA LEU A 255 7.77 -5.93 13.05
C LEU A 255 8.43 -5.45 11.75
N VAL A 256 9.50 -4.66 11.85
CA VAL A 256 10.25 -4.18 10.66
C VAL A 256 10.84 -5.36 9.90
N LEU A 257 11.57 -6.25 10.60
CA LEU A 257 12.25 -7.37 9.94
C LEU A 257 11.26 -8.38 9.34
N GLN A 258 10.13 -8.63 10.01
CA GLN A 258 9.06 -9.50 9.50
C GLN A 258 8.50 -9.00 8.16
N HIS A 259 8.33 -7.68 8.00
CA HIS A 259 7.71 -7.09 6.82
C HIS A 259 8.71 -6.62 5.75
N LEU A 260 10.01 -6.54 6.07
CA LEU A 260 11.05 -6.12 5.13
C LEU A 260 11.13 -7.03 3.89
N GLY A 261 11.00 -8.34 4.08
CA GLY A 261 11.20 -9.33 3.02
C GLY A 261 10.30 -9.11 1.80
N TRP A 262 8.99 -8.97 2.02
CA TRP A 262 8.01 -8.79 0.93
C TRP A 262 8.06 -7.38 0.32
N ILE A 263 8.45 -6.36 1.08
CA ILE A 263 8.68 -5.01 0.54
C ILE A 263 9.86 -5.07 -0.42
N ALA A 264 10.96 -5.70 0.00
CA ALA A 264 12.14 -5.88 -0.83
C ALA A 264 11.88 -6.72 -2.09
N ASP A 265 10.92 -7.65 -2.07
CA ASP A 265 10.48 -8.39 -3.27
C ASP A 265 9.72 -7.52 -4.28
N ILE A 266 9.14 -6.40 -3.83
CA ILE A 266 8.40 -5.46 -4.68
C ILE A 266 9.30 -4.32 -5.13
N ASN A 267 10.01 -3.71 -4.19
CA ASN A 267 10.88 -2.58 -4.43
C ASN A 267 12.03 -2.54 -3.40
N GLN A 268 13.26 -2.71 -3.88
CA GLN A 268 14.45 -2.75 -3.04
C GLN A 268 14.83 -1.38 -2.45
N THR A 269 14.54 -0.29 -3.16
CA THR A 269 14.86 1.08 -2.67
C THR A 269 14.00 1.44 -1.47
N LEU A 270 12.72 1.05 -1.47
CA LEU A 270 11.84 1.19 -0.32
C LEU A 270 12.33 0.38 0.89
N ALA A 271 12.81 -0.85 0.66
CA ALA A 271 13.36 -1.68 1.73
C ALA A 271 14.60 -1.03 2.38
N VAL A 272 15.50 -0.47 1.56
CA VAL A 272 16.65 0.31 2.07
C VAL A 272 16.17 1.53 2.85
N GLN A 273 15.24 2.31 2.30
CA GLN A 273 14.69 3.51 2.95
C GLN A 273 14.09 3.18 4.33
N VAL A 274 13.41 2.04 4.44
CA VAL A 274 12.95 1.51 5.72
C VAL A 274 14.15 1.26 6.63
N LEU A 275 15.17 0.50 6.23
CA LEU A 275 16.31 0.18 7.10
C LEU A 275 17.06 1.40 7.62
N ILE A 276 17.31 2.40 6.77
CA ILE A 276 18.14 3.58 7.09
C ILE A 276 17.34 4.77 7.64
N SER A 277 16.06 4.58 7.95
CA SER A 277 15.19 5.70 8.34
C SER A 277 15.65 6.40 9.62
N GLU A 278 15.86 7.71 9.50
CA GLU A 278 16.17 8.61 10.63
C GLU A 278 14.93 8.98 11.47
N LYS A 279 13.72 8.63 11.01
CA LYS A 279 12.47 8.97 11.69
C LYS A 279 12.26 8.17 12.99
N ARG A 280 13.03 7.10 13.21
CA ARG A 280 12.91 6.25 14.39
C ARG A 280 13.48 6.89 15.64
N ILE A 281 12.82 6.60 16.76
CA ILE A 281 13.33 6.97 18.09
C ILE A 281 14.51 6.06 18.46
N ASN A 282 14.38 4.75 18.20
CA ASN A 282 15.45 3.78 18.41
C ASN A 282 15.86 3.16 17.08
N GLN A 283 17.17 3.19 16.78
CA GLN A 283 17.72 2.53 15.61
C GLN A 283 17.71 1.01 15.78
N LEU A 284 17.63 0.31 14.65
CA LEU A 284 17.64 -1.16 14.60
C LEU A 284 19.04 -1.69 14.92
N SER A 285 19.10 -2.88 15.52
CA SER A 285 20.37 -3.60 15.74
C SER A 285 21.01 -4.01 14.41
N PRO A 286 22.25 -3.56 14.10
CA PRO A 286 22.92 -3.92 12.86
C PRO A 286 23.06 -5.42 12.63
N ASP A 287 23.42 -6.17 13.68
CA ASP A 287 23.64 -7.62 13.58
C ASP A 287 22.34 -8.37 13.22
N GLU A 288 21.21 -7.95 13.79
CA GLU A 288 19.91 -8.57 13.52
C GLU A 288 19.36 -8.19 12.14
N VAL A 289 19.59 -6.94 11.70
CA VAL A 289 19.25 -6.52 10.34
C VAL A 289 20.05 -7.32 9.31
N ILE A 290 21.36 -7.42 9.49
CA ILE A 290 22.24 -8.18 8.58
C ILE A 290 21.82 -9.65 8.52
N ALA A 291 21.46 -10.26 9.66
CA ALA A 291 20.99 -11.65 9.70
C ALA A 291 19.62 -11.86 9.03
N ALA A 292 18.77 -10.84 8.98
CA ALA A 292 17.43 -10.91 8.42
C ALA A 292 17.37 -10.64 6.90
N ILE A 293 18.36 -9.94 6.34
CA ILE A 293 18.43 -9.68 4.89
C ILE A 293 18.75 -10.99 4.17
N ASP A 294 17.95 -11.33 3.15
CA ASP A 294 18.21 -12.48 2.29
C ASP A 294 19.56 -12.29 1.58
N LEU A 295 20.44 -13.31 1.66
CA LEU A 295 21.75 -13.34 1.02
C LEU A 295 21.69 -13.11 -0.50
N LYS A 296 20.54 -13.36 -1.14
CA LYS A 296 20.32 -13.08 -2.56
C LYS A 296 20.10 -11.59 -2.86
N LYS A 297 19.75 -10.78 -1.87
CA LYS A 297 19.46 -9.34 -2.01
C LYS A 297 20.70 -8.51 -1.67
N VAL A 298 21.78 -8.80 -2.39
CA VAL A 298 23.13 -8.27 -2.11
C VAL A 298 23.16 -6.73 -2.13
N GLU A 299 22.44 -6.07 -3.05
CA GLU A 299 22.42 -4.61 -3.13
C GLU A 299 21.84 -3.94 -1.88
N ILE A 300 20.80 -4.52 -1.27
CA ILE A 300 20.19 -3.99 -0.04
C ILE A 300 21.22 -4.06 1.10
N LEU A 301 21.90 -5.21 1.22
CA LEU A 301 22.93 -5.41 2.24
C LEU A 301 24.12 -4.47 2.04
N GLN A 302 24.58 -4.32 0.79
CA GLN A 302 25.64 -3.35 0.45
C GLN A 302 25.24 -1.94 0.86
N ARG A 303 24.01 -1.49 0.53
CA ARG A 303 23.60 -0.11 0.82
C ARG A 303 23.43 0.14 2.32
N TYR A 304 22.97 -0.87 3.06
CA TYR A 304 22.87 -0.81 4.51
C TYR A 304 24.25 -0.78 5.19
N LEU A 305 25.20 -1.62 4.76
CA LEU A 305 26.57 -1.60 5.26
C LEU A 305 27.28 -0.28 4.93
N GLN A 306 27.10 0.23 3.71
CA GLN A 306 27.60 1.56 3.33
C GLN A 306 27.05 2.64 4.25
N TRP A 307 25.74 2.62 4.55
CA TRP A 307 25.12 3.55 5.50
C TRP A 307 25.74 3.46 6.90
N LEU A 308 25.94 2.24 7.41
CA LEU A 308 26.57 2.04 8.73
C LEU A 308 27.99 2.61 8.77
N ILE A 309 28.76 2.44 7.70
CA ILE A 309 30.16 2.88 7.63
C ILE A 309 30.26 4.40 7.40
N GLU A 310 29.57 4.93 6.40
CA GLU A 310 29.74 6.31 5.94
C GLU A 310 28.88 7.30 6.71
N GLU A 311 27.63 6.95 7.02
CA GLU A 311 26.66 7.87 7.61
C GLU A 311 26.57 7.70 9.14
N GLN A 312 26.70 6.47 9.65
CA GLN A 312 26.77 6.20 11.10
C GLN A 312 28.20 6.17 11.64
N TYR A 313 29.22 6.31 10.78
CA TYR A 313 30.63 6.32 11.17
C TYR A 313 31.04 5.10 12.02
N SER A 314 30.54 3.91 11.66
CA SER A 314 30.88 2.69 12.38
C SER A 314 32.32 2.25 12.12
N ASP A 315 33.11 2.14 13.19
CA ASP A 315 34.50 1.65 13.16
C ASP A 315 34.60 0.11 13.29
N ASP A 316 33.49 -0.62 13.29
CA ASP A 316 33.48 -2.08 13.39
C ASP A 316 34.07 -2.74 12.13
N THR A 317 35.29 -3.28 12.28
CA THR A 317 36.06 -3.92 11.20
C THR A 317 35.30 -5.05 10.49
N ARG A 318 34.36 -5.70 11.17
CA ARG A 318 33.51 -6.76 10.59
C ARG A 318 32.64 -6.21 9.47
N PHE A 319 32.07 -5.01 9.65
CA PHE A 319 31.23 -4.38 8.63
C PHE A 319 32.06 -3.92 7.43
N HIS A 320 33.24 -3.33 7.67
CA HIS A 320 34.16 -2.91 6.61
C HIS A 320 34.63 -4.10 5.77
N THR A 321 35.04 -5.19 6.42
CA THR A 321 35.49 -6.42 5.73
C THR A 321 34.34 -7.07 4.97
N THR A 322 33.16 -7.20 5.58
CA THR A 322 31.98 -7.77 4.92
C THR A 322 31.57 -6.94 3.70
N TYR A 323 31.60 -5.61 3.82
CA TYR A 323 31.28 -4.71 2.71
C TYR A 323 32.28 -4.83 1.56
N ALA A 324 33.59 -4.84 1.86
CA ALA A 324 34.63 -5.06 0.85
C ALA A 324 34.44 -6.38 0.10
N LEU A 325 34.21 -7.47 0.84
CA LEU A 325 33.99 -8.80 0.25
C LEU A 325 32.74 -8.85 -0.62
N LEU A 326 31.64 -8.21 -0.21
CA LEU A 326 30.42 -8.16 -1.02
C LEU A 326 30.60 -7.33 -2.29
N LEU A 327 31.31 -6.21 -2.20
CA LEU A 327 31.63 -5.39 -3.38
C LEU A 327 32.54 -6.14 -4.36
N ALA A 328 33.58 -6.83 -3.85
CA ALA A 328 34.44 -7.66 -4.65
C ALA A 328 33.65 -8.77 -5.38
N LYS A 329 32.81 -9.52 -4.65
CA LYS A 329 31.94 -10.56 -5.24
C LYS A 329 31.02 -10.01 -6.32
N SER A 330 30.33 -8.91 -6.05
CA SER A 330 29.44 -8.32 -7.06
C SER A 330 30.21 -7.74 -8.26
N ALA A 331 31.41 -7.21 -8.07
CA ALA A 331 32.26 -6.76 -9.18
C ALA A 331 32.70 -7.94 -10.07
N LEU A 332 33.01 -9.09 -9.46
CA LEU A 332 33.33 -10.35 -10.16
C LEU A 332 32.15 -10.85 -10.98
N GLU A 333 30.97 -10.96 -10.36
CA GLU A 333 29.74 -11.41 -11.02
C GLU A 333 29.37 -10.51 -12.20
N THR A 334 29.54 -9.19 -12.06
CA THR A 334 29.29 -8.22 -13.14
C THR A 334 30.21 -8.49 -14.34
N TYR A 335 31.49 -8.74 -14.07
CA TYR A 335 32.48 -9.02 -15.11
C TYR A 335 32.22 -10.35 -15.83
N GLU A 336 31.90 -11.42 -15.10
CA GLU A 336 31.53 -12.72 -15.70
C GLU A 336 30.30 -12.60 -16.61
N MET A 337 29.31 -11.80 -16.20
CA MET A 337 28.12 -11.54 -17.00
C MET A 337 28.44 -10.75 -18.27
N GLU A 338 29.33 -9.76 -18.20
CA GLU A 338 29.81 -9.00 -19.37
C GLU A 338 30.54 -9.90 -20.38
N LEU A 339 31.42 -10.78 -19.91
CA LEU A 339 32.13 -11.77 -20.75
C LEU A 339 31.16 -12.72 -21.46
N THR A 340 30.16 -13.22 -20.73
CA THR A 340 29.14 -14.13 -21.28
C THR A 340 28.31 -13.43 -22.36
N THR A 341 27.99 -12.16 -22.15
CA THR A 341 27.24 -11.34 -23.11
C THR A 341 28.07 -11.02 -24.36
N GLN A 342 29.35 -10.72 -24.22
CA GLN A 342 30.26 -10.48 -25.34
C GLN A 342 30.48 -11.75 -26.19
N ASN A 343 30.57 -12.92 -25.56
CA ASN A 343 30.71 -14.21 -26.26
C ASN A 343 29.43 -14.63 -27.02
N SER A 344 28.26 -14.16 -26.58
CA SER A 344 26.95 -14.34 -27.25
C SER A 344 26.79 -13.43 -28.48
N VAL A 345 27.28 -12.19 -28.41
CA VAL A 345 27.12 -11.17 -29.47
C VAL A 345 28.02 -11.42 -30.69
N ALA A 346 29.01 -12.32 -30.60
CA ALA A 346 29.81 -12.74 -31.75
C ALA A 346 29.02 -13.50 -32.85
N GLY A 347 27.73 -13.82 -32.62
CA GLY A 347 26.88 -14.54 -33.58
C GLY A 347 25.57 -13.87 -33.99
N ALA A 348 25.14 -12.75 -33.39
CA ALA A 348 23.83 -12.16 -33.68
C ALA A 348 23.88 -10.63 -33.80
N LEU A 349 23.49 -10.17 -34.99
CA LEU A 349 23.33 -8.78 -35.38
C LEU A 349 22.53 -7.98 -34.34
N LYS A 350 23.03 -6.79 -34.03
CA LYS A 350 22.39 -5.72 -33.26
C LYS A 350 20.88 -5.64 -33.52
N ASN A 351 20.09 -6.09 -32.56
CA ASN A 351 18.70 -5.69 -32.41
C ASN A 351 18.65 -4.69 -31.24
N GLU A 352 19.04 -3.45 -31.53
CA GLU A 352 18.74 -2.28 -30.68
C GLU A 352 17.23 -2.01 -30.75
N MET A 353 16.40 -2.86 -30.14
CA MET A 353 15.01 -2.52 -29.85
C MET A 353 14.43 -3.46 -28.79
N TYR A 354 13.95 -2.86 -27.70
CA TYR A 354 13.38 -3.49 -26.50
C TYR A 354 14.38 -4.17 -25.55
N VAL A 355 15.36 -3.40 -25.05
CA VAL A 355 15.62 -3.49 -23.60
C VAL A 355 14.33 -3.04 -22.96
N SER A 356 13.60 -4.01 -22.42
CA SER A 356 12.44 -3.78 -21.59
C SER A 356 12.78 -2.67 -20.60
N GLU A 357 12.08 -1.55 -20.73
CA GLU A 357 12.02 -0.41 -19.81
C GLU A 357 11.33 -0.82 -18.49
N PHE A 358 11.60 -2.04 -18.03
CA PHE A 358 11.33 -2.52 -16.69
C PHE A 358 12.67 -2.57 -15.97
N GLY A 359 13.20 -1.38 -15.71
CA GLY A 359 14.38 -1.20 -14.90
C GLY A 359 14.14 -1.89 -13.55
N ALA A 360 14.94 -2.92 -13.27
CA ALA A 360 15.40 -3.06 -11.90
C ALA A 360 16.04 -1.71 -11.58
N SER A 361 15.34 -0.90 -10.79
CA SER A 361 15.89 0.32 -10.22
C SER A 361 17.04 -0.12 -9.32
N SER A 362 18.22 -0.26 -9.92
CA SER A 362 19.48 -0.44 -9.22
C SER A 362 19.50 0.56 -8.08
N ILE A 363 19.77 0.08 -6.86
CA ILE A 363 19.79 0.95 -5.68
C ILE A 363 20.88 2.02 -5.83
N PHE A 364 21.91 1.69 -6.62
CA PHE A 364 23.08 2.52 -6.86
C PHE A 364 23.06 3.10 -8.27
N GLU A 365 23.39 4.39 -8.37
CA GLU A 365 23.67 5.06 -9.65
C GLU A 365 25.09 4.77 -10.14
N THR A 366 26.03 4.51 -9.22
CA THR A 366 27.44 4.22 -9.53
C THR A 366 27.71 2.73 -9.72
N PRO A 367 28.55 2.36 -10.69
CA PRO A 367 28.88 0.96 -10.95
C PRO A 367 29.62 0.34 -9.77
N VAL A 368 29.37 -0.96 -9.53
CA VAL A 368 29.92 -1.70 -8.38
C VAL A 368 31.45 -1.61 -8.30
N ARG A 369 32.13 -1.69 -9.45
CA ARG A 369 33.60 -1.60 -9.55
C ARG A 369 34.14 -0.28 -9.02
N GLU A 370 33.54 0.84 -9.41
CA GLU A 370 33.96 2.17 -8.95
C GLU A 370 33.72 2.31 -7.43
N ARG A 371 32.57 1.83 -6.94
CA ARG A 371 32.28 1.81 -5.50
C ARG A 371 33.30 0.98 -4.72
N PHE A 372 33.71 -0.17 -5.26
CA PHE A 372 34.75 -1.00 -4.65
C PHE A 372 36.08 -0.28 -4.56
N GLN A 373 36.54 0.34 -5.64
CA GLN A 373 37.80 1.06 -5.64
C GLN A 373 37.79 2.23 -4.64
N ILE A 374 36.74 3.06 -4.68
CA ILE A 374 36.59 4.20 -3.75
C ILE A 374 36.60 3.73 -2.29
N PHE A 375 35.95 2.60 -2.00
CA PHE A 375 35.92 2.06 -0.65
C PHE A 375 37.30 1.61 -0.17
N LEU A 376 38.07 0.89 -1.01
CA LEU A 376 39.40 0.42 -0.65
C LEU A 376 40.40 1.56 -0.40
N GLU A 377 40.24 2.67 -1.13
CA GLU A 377 41.03 3.91 -0.96
C GLU A 377 40.69 4.67 0.32
N SER A 378 39.43 4.62 0.75
CA SER A 378 38.91 5.48 1.83
C SER A 378 38.88 4.82 3.21
N SER A 379 38.73 3.49 3.29
CA SER A 379 38.69 2.75 4.56
C SER A 379 39.97 1.96 4.80
N ASP A 380 40.49 2.00 6.04
CA ASP A 380 41.65 1.20 6.49
C ASP A 380 41.26 0.08 7.46
N LEU A 381 39.96 -0.16 7.64
CA LEU A 381 39.43 -1.04 8.70
C LEU A 381 38.97 -2.42 8.20
N TYR A 382 39.14 -2.71 6.90
CA TYR A 382 38.85 -4.03 6.34
C TYR A 382 40.08 -4.95 6.43
N ASP A 383 39.82 -6.26 6.50
CA ASP A 383 40.86 -7.27 6.38
C ASP A 383 41.32 -7.39 4.92
N ALA A 384 42.55 -6.94 4.64
CA ALA A 384 43.11 -6.94 3.29
C ALA A 384 43.48 -8.35 2.82
N GLU A 385 43.83 -9.27 3.73
CA GLU A 385 44.17 -10.66 3.38
C GLU A 385 42.92 -11.38 2.87
N ASP A 386 41.80 -11.29 3.60
CA ASP A 386 40.53 -11.90 3.21
C ASP A 386 40.04 -11.40 1.82
N VAL A 387 40.22 -10.11 1.54
CA VAL A 387 39.83 -9.51 0.25
C VAL A 387 40.76 -9.97 -0.88
N LEU A 388 42.06 -10.11 -0.60
CA LEU A 388 43.03 -10.59 -1.58
C LEU A 388 42.84 -12.06 -1.89
N ASP A 389 42.65 -12.93 -0.89
CA ASP A 389 42.38 -14.36 -1.07
C ASP A 389 41.17 -14.59 -2.00
N LEU A 390 40.16 -13.73 -1.93
CA LEU A 390 38.98 -13.78 -2.79
C LEU A 390 39.28 -13.37 -4.24
N ILE A 391 40.26 -12.49 -4.46
CA ILE A 391 40.59 -11.93 -5.78
C ILE A 391 41.76 -12.69 -6.43
N GLU A 392 42.63 -13.34 -5.66
CA GLU A 392 43.91 -13.93 -6.09
C GLU A 392 43.78 -14.98 -7.20
N GLU A 393 42.60 -15.61 -7.34
CA GLU A 393 42.31 -16.59 -8.39
C GLU A 393 41.34 -16.09 -9.48
N SER A 394 40.94 -14.82 -9.46
CA SER A 394 39.96 -14.24 -10.37
C SER A 394 40.58 -13.54 -11.60
N GLU A 395 39.84 -13.39 -12.70
CA GLU A 395 40.24 -12.53 -13.83
C GLU A 395 40.35 -11.02 -13.47
N LEU A 396 39.78 -10.55 -12.34
CA LEU A 396 40.12 -9.21 -11.79
C LEU A 396 41.60 -9.12 -11.39
N TRP A 397 42.21 -10.24 -11.01
CA TRP A 397 43.65 -10.37 -10.83
C TRP A 397 44.40 -10.45 -12.16
N LEU A 398 43.76 -10.85 -13.27
CA LEU A 398 44.38 -10.89 -14.61
C LEU A 398 44.35 -9.52 -15.33
N GLU A 399 43.41 -8.64 -14.98
CA GLU A 399 43.49 -7.21 -15.34
C GLU A 399 44.73 -6.49 -14.77
N LYS A 400 45.50 -7.14 -13.86
CA LYS A 400 46.91 -6.80 -13.49
C LYS A 400 47.77 -6.41 -14.68
N LEU A 401 47.53 -7.00 -15.84
CA LEU A 401 48.37 -6.85 -17.02
C LEU A 401 47.82 -5.83 -18.03
N GLY A 402 46.62 -5.32 -17.77
CA GLY A 402 45.79 -4.56 -18.71
C GLY A 402 45.91 -3.06 -18.53
N HIS A 403 45.22 -2.47 -17.55
CA HIS A 403 45.14 -1.01 -17.41
C HIS A 403 44.61 -0.44 -16.07
N GLU A 404 44.36 -1.22 -15.01
CA GLU A 404 43.85 -0.69 -13.72
C GLU A 404 44.64 -1.22 -12.51
N THR A 405 45.79 -0.62 -12.24
CA THR A 405 46.77 -0.99 -11.21
C THR A 405 46.42 -0.56 -9.77
N LEU A 406 45.33 0.19 -9.57
CA LEU A 406 45.10 0.92 -8.31
C LEU A 406 44.67 0.01 -7.15
N VAL A 407 43.72 -0.90 -7.36
CA VAL A 407 43.18 -1.78 -6.29
C VAL A 407 44.27 -2.66 -5.65
N LEU A 408 45.11 -3.29 -6.47
CA LEU A 408 46.21 -4.14 -5.97
C LEU A 408 47.37 -3.32 -5.42
N GLN A 409 47.67 -2.13 -5.96
CA GLN A 409 48.63 -1.22 -5.33
C GLN A 409 48.16 -0.80 -3.94
N ILE A 410 46.88 -0.49 -3.75
CA ILE A 410 46.32 -0.14 -2.43
C ILE A 410 46.44 -1.31 -1.46
N LEU A 411 46.03 -2.51 -1.90
CA LEU A 411 46.08 -3.72 -1.06
C LEU A 411 47.52 -4.15 -0.72
N ALA A 412 48.43 -4.12 -1.69
CA ALA A 412 49.82 -4.48 -1.48
C ALA A 412 50.59 -3.44 -0.64
N LEU A 413 50.29 -2.14 -0.79
CA LEU A 413 50.79 -1.10 0.10
C LEU A 413 50.31 -1.29 1.55
N LYS A 414 49.08 -1.81 1.73
CA LYS A 414 48.50 -2.08 3.07
C LYS A 414 49.06 -3.33 3.73
N LEU A 415 49.43 -4.36 2.97
CA LEU A 415 50.08 -5.57 3.49
C LEU A 415 51.59 -5.43 3.76
N GLU A 416 52.18 -4.25 3.51
CA GLU A 416 53.64 -4.02 3.55
C GLU A 416 54.45 -4.99 2.66
N ASP A 417 53.79 -5.70 1.74
CA ASP A 417 54.41 -6.68 0.85
C ASP A 417 54.81 -6.00 -0.46
N CYS A 418 55.87 -5.18 -0.38
CA CYS A 418 56.38 -4.38 -1.49
C CYS A 418 56.82 -5.23 -2.70
N GLU A 419 57.12 -6.53 -2.53
CA GLU A 419 57.50 -7.42 -3.64
C GLU A 419 56.30 -7.88 -4.50
N ALA A 420 55.07 -7.83 -3.97
CA ALA A 420 53.85 -8.14 -4.72
C ALA A 420 53.23 -6.90 -5.41
N ALA A 421 53.66 -5.70 -5.01
CA ALA A 421 53.22 -4.40 -5.52
C ALA A 421 54.01 -3.91 -6.76
N GLU A 422 55.25 -4.38 -6.93
CA GLU A 422 56.10 -4.18 -8.14
C GLU A 422 55.76 -5.20 -9.23
#